data_AF-A0A6H5GA01-F1
#
_entry.id   AF-A0A6H5GA01-F1
#
_cell.length_a   1.000
_cell.length_b   1.000
_cell.length_c   1.000
_cell.angle_alpha   90.00
_cell.angle_beta   90.00
_cell.angle_gamma   90.00
#
_symmetry.space_group_name_H-M   'P 1'
#
loop_
_entity.id
_entity.type
_entity.pdbx_description
1 polymer ?
#
loop_
_entity_poly.entity_id
_entity_poly.type
_entity_poly.pdbx_seq_one_letter_code
_entity_poly.pdbx_strand_id
1 'polypeptide(L)' 'TDILISFDLPSEEYTYTTEDGHVLTMYRIPRPGAVPVLFLHGFLGSSDVWLLTKRKH' A
#
# COMPACT_ATOMS: atom_id res chain seq x y z
N THR A 1 -1.32 -6.33 5.77
CA THR A 1 -2.70 -6.06 5.28
C THR A 1 -3.66 -5.63 6.39
N ASP A 2 -3.43 -6.02 7.65
CA ASP A 2 -4.31 -5.76 8.81
C ASP A 2 -4.83 -4.32 8.95
N ILE A 3 -4.00 -3.30 8.69
CA ILE A 3 -4.42 -1.89 8.76
C ILE A 3 -5.55 -1.60 7.76
N LEU A 4 -5.46 -2.09 6.52
CA LEU A 4 -6.48 -1.90 5.49
C LEU A 4 -7.78 -2.63 5.86
N ILE A 5 -7.66 -3.83 6.40
CA ILE A 5 -8.79 -4.63 6.89
C ILE A 5 -9.49 -3.89 8.04
N SER A 6 -8.74 -3.27 8.95
CA SER A 6 -9.31 -2.47 10.05
C SER A 6 -10.09 -1.25 9.58
N PHE A 7 -9.83 -0.78 8.35
CA PHE A 7 -10.58 0.29 7.67
C PHE A 7 -11.66 -0.21 6.71
N ASP A 8 -11.96 -1.51 6.69
CA ASP A 8 -12.92 -2.14 5.78
C ASP A 8 -12.60 -1.86 4.29
N LEU A 9 -11.31 -1.77 3.97
CA LEU A 9 -10.83 -1.59 2.61
C LEU A 9 -10.37 -2.93 2.03
N PRO A 10 -10.64 -3.20 0.74
CA PRO A 10 -10.07 -4.38 0.08
C PRO A 10 -8.54 -4.25 0.08
N SER A 11 -7.85 -5.37 0.32
CA SER A 11 -6.40 -5.39 0.40
C SER A 11 -5.81 -6.55 -0.41
N GLU A 12 -4.84 -6.23 -1.26
CA GLU A 12 -3.95 -7.20 -1.91
C GLU A 12 -2.51 -6.93 -1.44
N GLU A 13 -1.72 -7.99 -1.30
CA GLU A 13 -0.30 -7.93 -0.98
C GLU A 13 0.51 -8.60 -2.08
N TYR A 14 1.60 -7.96 -2.47
CA TYR A 14 2.51 -8.45 -3.51
C TYR A 14 3.94 -8.36 -3.03
N THR A 15 4.71 -9.41 -3.33
CA THR A 15 6.15 -9.43 -3.10
C THR A 15 6.87 -9.46 -4.44
N TYR A 16 7.89 -8.62 -4.59
CA TYR A 16 8.73 -8.55 -5.78
C TYR A 16 10.21 -8.54 -5.39
N THR A 17 11.01 -9.35 -6.06
CA THR A 17 12.47 -9.37 -5.87
C THR A 17 13.12 -8.55 -6.98
N THR A 18 13.88 -7.52 -6.60
CA THR A 18 14.64 -6.69 -7.55
C THR A 18 15.81 -7.47 -8.16
N GLU A 19 16.37 -6.97 -9.26
CA GLU A 19 17.51 -7.61 -9.94
C GLU A 19 18.74 -7.76 -9.04
N ASP A 20 18.93 -6.86 -8.08
CA ASP A 20 20.01 -6.89 -7.09
C ASP A 20 19.65 -7.66 -5.79
N GLY A 21 18.47 -8.29 -5.75
CA GLY A 21 18.10 -9.27 -4.72
C GLY A 21 17.30 -8.72 -3.53
N HIS A 22 16.88 -7.45 -3.54
CA HIS A 22 16.02 -6.90 -2.48
C HIS A 22 14.58 -7.39 -2.64
N VAL A 23 13.97 -7.83 -1.53
CA VAL A 23 12.57 -8.27 -1.48
C VAL A 23 11.69 -7.11 -1.06
N LEU A 24 10.87 -6.61 -1.97
CA LEU A 24 9.94 -5.50 -1.76
C LEU A 24 8.53 -6.02 -1.55
N THR A 25 7.88 -5.55 -0.48
CA THR A 25 6.45 -5.79 -0.24
C THR A 25 5.64 -4.56 -0.62
N MET A 26 4.60 -4.75 -1.43
CA MET A 26 3.67 -3.72 -1.87
C MET A 26 2.26 -4.08 -1.44
N TYR A 27 1.49 -3.05 -1.05
CA TYR A 27 0.08 -3.19 -0.70
C TYR A 27 -0.77 -2.43 -1.70
N ARG A 28 -1.89 -3.03 -2.10
CA ARG A 28 -2.83 -2.43 -3.05
C ARG A 28 -4.23 -2.44 -2.48
N ILE A 29 -4.91 -1.29 -2.62
CA ILE A 29 -6.36 -1.18 -2.45
C ILE A 29 -6.96 -1.29 -3.86
N PRO A 30 -7.48 -2.46 -4.27
CA PRO A 30 -7.90 -2.68 -5.64
C PRO A 30 -9.18 -1.91 -5.98
N ARG A 31 -9.22 -1.35 -7.19
CA ARG A 31 -10.43 -0.76 -7.79
C ARG A 31 -10.48 -1.09 -9.29
N PRO A 32 -11.31 -2.07 -9.71
CA PRO A 32 -11.40 -2.49 -11.11
C PRO A 32 -11.74 -1.32 -12.06
N GLY A 33 -11.05 -1.25 -13.19
CA GLY A 33 -11.26 -0.20 -14.22
C GLY A 33 -10.72 1.19 -13.87
N ALA A 34 -10.13 1.38 -12.68
CA ALA A 34 -9.50 2.65 -12.32
C ALA A 34 -8.03 2.74 -12.77
N VAL A 35 -7.53 3.96 -12.95
CA VAL A 35 -6.12 4.23 -13.24
C VAL A 35 -5.28 3.90 -11.99
N PRO A 36 -4.23 3.06 -12.10
CA PRO A 36 -3.33 2.81 -10.99
C PRO A 36 -2.57 4.06 -10.56
N VAL A 37 -2.44 4.28 -9.26
CA VAL A 37 -1.63 5.37 -8.67
C VAL A 37 -0.62 4.75 -7.70
N LEU A 38 0.65 5.10 -7.86
CA LEU A 38 1.72 4.66 -6.96
C LEU A 38 1.96 5.71 -5.89
N PHE A 39 1.86 5.29 -4.63
CA PHE A 39 2.27 6.10 -3.48
C PHE A 39 3.57 5.54 -2.91
N LEU A 40 4.63 6.36 -2.94
CA LEU A 40 5.95 6.00 -2.43
C LEU A 40 6.29 6.87 -1.23
N HIS A 41 6.60 6.25 -0.09
CA HIS A 41 6.96 6.95 1.14
C HIS A 41 8.35 7.61 1.03
N GLY A 42 8.61 8.58 1.91
CA GLY A 42 9.91 9.25 2.03
C GLY A 42 10.87 8.56 3.00
N PHE A 43 11.97 9.24 3.32
CA PHE A 43 12.98 8.75 4.27
C PHE A 43 12.37 8.35 5.63
N LEU A 44 12.77 7.18 6.14
CA LEU A 44 12.29 6.57 7.40
C LEU A 44 10.76 6.27 7.44
N GLY A 45 10.07 6.28 6.30
CA GLY A 45 8.67 5.89 6.20
C GLY A 45 8.49 4.44 5.76
N SER A 46 7.23 4.00 5.78
CA SER A 46 6.73 2.77 5.15
C SER A 46 5.37 3.04 4.48
N SER A 47 4.75 2.02 3.87
CA SER A 47 3.52 2.18 3.08
C SER A 47 2.31 2.68 3.87
N ASP A 48 2.27 2.45 5.18
CA ASP A 48 1.21 2.83 6.10
C ASP A 48 1.08 4.36 6.29
N VAL A 49 2.11 5.15 5.97
CA VAL A 49 2.07 6.62 6.10
C VAL A 49 0.89 7.26 5.34
N TRP A 50 0.47 6.63 4.23
CA TRP A 50 -0.64 7.09 3.39
C TRP A 50 -2.02 6.79 3.98
N LEU A 51 -2.08 6.00 5.06
CA LEU A 51 -3.30 5.60 5.74
C LEU A 51 -3.48 6.30 7.10
N LEU A 52 -2.50 7.10 7.55
CA LEU A 52 -2.49 7.72 8.88
C LEU A 52 -3.52 8.86 9.05
N THR A 53 -4.08 9.37 7.96
CA THR A 53 -5.12 10.40 8.03
C THR A 53 -6.51 9.77 8.06
N LYS A 54 -7.19 9.85 9.20
CA LYS A 54 -8.61 9.47 9.27
C LYS A 54 -9.41 10.37 8.34
N ARG A 55 -10.24 9.75 7.49
CA ARG A 55 -11.21 10.48 6.67
C ARG A 55 -12.18 11.20 7.62
N LYS A 56 -12.09 12.53 7.68
CA LYS A 56 -13.13 13.33 8.36
C LYS A 56 -14.41 13.17 7.54
N HIS A 57 -15.45 12.63 8.18
CA HIS A 57 -16.82 12.67 7.69
C HIS A 57 -17.41 14.04 7.94
#